data_AF-A0A7R9M117-F1
#
_entry.id   AF-A0A7R9M117-F1
#
_cell.length_a   1.000
_cell.length_b   1.000
_cell.length_c   1.000
_cell.angle_alpha   90.00
_cell.angle_beta   90.00
_cell.angle_gamma   90.00
#
_symmetry.space_group_name_H-M   'P 1'
#
loop_
_entity.id
_entity.type
_entity.pdbx_description
1 polymer ?
#
loop_
_entity_poly.entity_id
_entity_poly.type
_entity_poly.pdbx_seq_one_letter_code
_entity_poly.pdbx_strand_id
1 'polypeptide(L)'
;MAHYGIQAAVTAKTLSKRSPQVEKAVIDWVFQTIGEPAPEGSFEDALRDGVALCKLINKLKPGAVDKIATGGSGYVLMENINKFIKAAQDFGVAHDQLFRTVDLYE
;
A
#
# COMPACT_ATOMS: atom_id res chain seq x y z
N MET A 1 26.81 -6.49 -12.01
CA MET A 1 26.20 -5.14 -12.13
C MET A 1 25.14 -5.07 -13.25
N ALA A 2 24.25 -6.07 -13.39
CA ALA A 2 23.27 -6.11 -14.49
C ALA A 2 21.79 -6.14 -14.05
N HIS A 3 21.50 -5.99 -12.75
CA HIS A 3 20.12 -6.03 -12.22
C HIS A 3 19.44 -4.66 -12.17
N TYR A 4 20.21 -3.56 -12.13
CA TYR A 4 19.66 -2.22 -11.90
C TYR A 4 18.90 -1.65 -13.12
N GLY A 5 19.36 -1.92 -14.35
CA GLY A 5 18.76 -1.38 -15.57
C GLY A 5 17.39 -1.96 -15.93
N ILE A 6 17.13 -3.22 -15.56
CA ILE A 6 15.85 -3.89 -15.83
C ILE A 6 14.79 -3.39 -14.84
N GLN A 7 15.16 -3.22 -13.56
CA GLN A 7 14.24 -2.68 -12.55
C GLN A 7 13.81 -1.27 -12.90
N ALA A 8 14.74 -0.35 -13.19
CA ALA A 8 14.41 1.04 -13.54
C ALA A 8 13.45 1.16 -14.75
N ALA A 9 13.63 0.33 -15.77
CA ALA A 9 12.75 0.31 -16.94
C ALA A 9 11.35 -0.23 -16.61
N VAL A 10 11.24 -1.22 -15.73
CA VAL A 10 9.95 -1.75 -15.27
C VAL A 10 9.24 -0.73 -14.37
N THR A 11 9.95 -0.09 -13.43
CA THR A 11 9.39 0.98 -12.58
C THR A 11 8.91 2.16 -13.41
N ALA A 12 9.68 2.61 -14.41
CA ALA A 12 9.28 3.67 -15.33
C ALA A 12 8.03 3.29 -16.18
N LYS A 13 7.91 2.02 -16.58
CA LYS A 13 6.76 1.53 -17.34
C LYS A 13 5.47 1.39 -16.49
N THR A 14 5.62 1.24 -15.17
CA THR A 14 4.51 1.28 -14.20
C THR A 14 4.16 2.73 -13.83
N LEU A 15 5.15 3.60 -13.63
CA LEU A 15 4.96 5.05 -13.37
C LEU A 15 4.29 5.78 -14.53
N SER A 16 4.61 5.41 -15.78
CA SER A 16 4.00 5.98 -16.99
C SER A 16 2.49 5.70 -17.15
N LYS A 17 1.89 4.92 -16.25
CA LYS A 17 0.44 4.68 -16.18
C LYS A 17 -0.24 5.35 -14.98
N ARG A 18 0.51 6.06 -14.12
CA ARG A 18 -0.04 6.71 -12.94
C ARG A 18 -0.77 8.00 -13.35
N SER A 19 -2.00 8.13 -12.92
CA SER A 19 -2.82 9.33 -13.12
C SER A 19 -3.03 9.99 -11.77
N PRO A 20 -2.68 11.28 -11.62
CA PRO A 20 -2.91 12.01 -10.37
C PRO A 20 -4.37 12.00 -9.93
N GLN A 21 -5.30 11.95 -10.89
CA GLN A 21 -6.73 11.86 -10.62
C GLN A 21 -7.11 10.51 -10.02
N VAL A 22 -6.54 9.42 -10.56
CA VAL A 22 -6.76 8.07 -10.02
C VAL A 22 -6.15 7.94 -8.63
N GLU A 23 -4.93 8.44 -8.43
CA GLU A 23 -4.27 8.43 -7.11
C GLU A 23 -5.10 9.17 -6.07
N LYS A 24 -5.56 10.37 -6.40
CA LYS A 24 -6.43 11.13 -5.52
C LYS A 24 -7.72 10.37 -5.21
N ALA A 25 -8.38 9.81 -6.22
CA ALA A 25 -9.60 9.03 -6.03
C ALA A 25 -9.37 7.80 -5.13
N VAL A 26 -8.21 7.12 -5.27
CA VAL A 26 -7.83 5.99 -4.42
C VAL A 26 -7.62 6.46 -2.98
N ILE A 27 -6.86 7.53 -2.74
CA ILE A 27 -6.66 8.08 -1.40
C ILE A 27 -8.00 8.47 -0.76
N ASP A 28 -8.81 9.26 -1.47
CA ASP A 28 -10.11 9.70 -0.96
C ASP A 28 -10.99 8.49 -0.59
N TRP A 29 -11.02 7.44 -1.44
CA TRP A 29 -11.78 6.23 -1.15
C TRP A 29 -11.25 5.43 0.05
N VAL A 30 -9.92 5.25 0.17
CA VAL A 30 -9.31 4.53 1.29
C VAL A 30 -9.65 5.23 2.61
N PHE A 31 -9.43 6.54 2.67
CA PHE A 31 -9.62 7.33 3.89
C PHE A 31 -11.10 7.48 4.25
N GLN A 32 -11.98 7.65 3.26
CA GLN A 32 -13.43 7.61 3.46
C GLN A 32 -13.89 6.25 4.02
N THR A 33 -13.36 5.13 3.51
CA THR A 33 -13.77 3.79 3.93
C THR A 33 -13.34 3.50 5.37
N ILE A 34 -12.16 3.96 5.79
CA ILE A 34 -11.69 3.80 7.17
C ILE A 34 -12.34 4.81 8.14
N GLY A 35 -12.93 5.89 7.61
CA GLY A 35 -13.59 6.94 8.38
C GLY A 35 -12.62 8.00 8.93
N GLU A 36 -11.52 8.24 8.22
CA GLU A 36 -10.48 9.21 8.59
C GLU A 36 -10.35 10.27 7.49
N PRO A 37 -9.91 11.50 7.82
CA PRO A 37 -9.63 12.50 6.79
C PRO A 37 -8.44 12.06 5.93
N ALA A 38 -8.51 12.32 4.63
CA ALA A 38 -7.38 12.09 3.74
C ALA A 38 -6.20 13.00 4.15
N PRO A 39 -4.97 12.47 4.24
CA PRO A 39 -3.80 13.24 4.60
C PRO A 39 -3.41 14.21 3.49
N GLU A 40 -2.76 15.31 3.87
CA GLU A 40 -2.06 16.16 2.92
C GLU A 40 -0.72 15.51 2.55
N GLY A 41 -0.38 15.45 1.26
CA GLY A 41 0.89 14.89 0.81
C GLY A 41 0.79 14.09 -0.47
N SER A 42 1.84 13.34 -0.77
CA SER A 42 1.90 12.44 -1.92
C SER A 42 1.12 11.14 -1.67
N PHE A 43 0.76 10.45 -2.75
CA PHE A 43 0.13 9.13 -2.68
C PHE A 43 1.00 8.13 -1.90
N GLU A 44 2.31 8.21 -2.10
CA GLU A 44 3.31 7.40 -1.44
C GLU A 44 3.27 7.66 0.06
N ASP A 45 3.40 8.92 0.50
CA ASP A 45 3.45 9.27 1.91
C ASP A 45 2.20 8.83 2.67
N ALA A 46 1.04 8.88 2.02
CA ALA A 46 -0.24 8.48 2.61
C ALA A 46 -0.37 6.98 2.88
N LEU A 47 0.37 6.13 2.15
CA LEU A 47 0.25 4.67 2.22
C LEU A 47 1.54 3.96 2.64
N ARG A 48 2.68 4.66 2.66
CA ARG A 48 4.04 4.12 2.86
C ARG A 48 4.22 3.36 4.17
N ASP A 49 3.52 3.74 5.23
CA ASP A 49 3.64 3.10 6.54
C ASP A 49 2.75 1.84 6.69
N GLY A 50 1.91 1.56 5.69
CA GLY A 50 0.95 0.44 5.66
C GLY A 50 -0.20 0.54 6.65
N VAL A 51 -0.30 1.60 7.47
CA VAL A 51 -1.32 1.74 8.52
C VAL A 51 -2.72 1.86 7.90
N ALA A 52 -2.88 2.77 6.93
CA ALA A 52 -4.14 2.99 6.25
C ALA A 52 -4.63 1.72 5.52
N LEU A 53 -3.70 0.97 4.92
CA LEU A 53 -3.99 -0.29 4.22
C LEU A 53 -4.49 -1.38 5.18
N CYS A 54 -3.81 -1.56 6.32
CA CYS A 54 -4.26 -2.51 7.35
C CYS A 54 -5.64 -2.13 7.92
N LYS A 55 -5.89 -0.83 8.14
CA LYS A 55 -7.22 -0.35 8.56
C LYS A 55 -8.28 -0.63 7.50
N LEU A 56 -7.96 -0.41 6.23
CA LEU A 56 -8.86 -0.64 5.10
C LEU A 56 -9.30 -2.11 5.03
N ILE A 57 -8.35 -3.05 5.02
CA ILE A 57 -8.71 -4.47 4.94
C ILE A 57 -9.48 -4.93 6.18
N ASN A 58 -9.21 -4.34 7.36
CA ASN A 58 -10.00 -4.61 8.57
C ASN A 58 -11.44 -4.07 8.50
N LYS A 59 -11.71 -3.01 7.74
CA LYS A 59 -13.08 -2.56 7.46
C LYS A 59 -13.83 -3.54 6.55
N LEU A 60 -13.13 -4.13 5.58
CA LEU A 60 -13.71 -5.07 4.62
C LEU A 60 -13.86 -6.49 5.20
N LYS A 61 -12.89 -6.92 6.00
CA LYS A 61 -12.84 -8.21 6.69
C LYS A 61 -12.38 -7.96 8.14
N PRO A 62 -13.33 -7.81 9.08
CA PRO A 62 -13.00 -7.57 10.49
C PRO A 62 -12.02 -8.61 11.03
N GLY A 63 -10.93 -8.14 11.65
CA GLY A 63 -9.90 -9.00 12.23
C GLY A 63 -8.90 -9.61 11.23
N ALA A 64 -8.88 -9.15 9.98
CA ALA A 64 -7.90 -9.62 8.98
C ALA A 64 -6.44 -9.28 9.36
N VAL A 65 -6.23 -8.15 10.03
CA VAL A 65 -4.96 -7.74 10.62
C VAL A 65 -5.18 -7.46 12.11
N ASP A 66 -4.45 -8.18 12.96
CA ASP A 66 -4.59 -8.15 14.41
C ASP A 66 -3.91 -6.93 15.06
N LYS A 67 -2.70 -6.61 14.60
CA LYS A 67 -1.84 -5.57 15.18
C LYS A 67 -1.23 -4.69 14.11
N ILE A 68 -1.53 -3.40 14.18
CA ILE A 68 -1.03 -2.37 13.28
C ILE A 68 -0.02 -1.52 14.05
N ALA A 69 1.19 -1.36 13.51
CA ALA A 69 2.18 -0.48 14.09
C ALA A 69 2.01 0.95 13.55
N THR A 70 1.82 1.94 14.41
CA THR A 70 1.65 3.35 14.01
C THR A 70 2.94 4.16 14.08
N GLY A 71 4.08 3.50 14.30
CA GLY A 71 5.39 4.10 14.46
C GLY A 71 6.46 3.05 14.74
N GLY A 72 7.72 3.44 14.66
CA GLY A 72 8.87 2.55 14.86
C GLY A 72 9.89 2.68 13.75
N SER A 73 10.77 1.69 13.64
CA SER A 73 11.73 1.62 12.55
C SER A 73 11.03 1.33 11.21
N GLY A 74 11.69 1.64 10.10
CA GLY A 74 11.14 1.37 8.77
C GLY A 74 10.76 -0.10 8.55
N TYR A 75 11.54 -1.03 9.12
CA TYR A 75 11.23 -2.46 9.10
C TYR A 75 9.89 -2.79 9.77
N VAL A 76 9.58 -2.13 10.90
CA VAL A 76 8.31 -2.33 11.61
C VAL A 76 7.13 -1.83 10.78
N LEU A 77 7.30 -0.75 10.02
CA LEU A 77 6.25 -0.22 9.15
C LEU A 77 6.09 -1.06 7.87
N MET A 78 7.19 -1.57 7.30
CA MET A 78 7.16 -2.55 6.21
C MET A 78 6.36 -3.80 6.58
N GLU A 79 6.40 -4.24 7.84
CA GLU A 79 5.59 -5.36 8.33
C GLU A 79 4.08 -5.10 8.26
N ASN A 80 3.61 -3.85 8.38
CA ASN A 80 2.20 -3.55 8.13
C ASN A 80 1.82 -3.83 6.67
N ILE A 81 2.67 -3.44 5.72
CA ILE A 81 2.43 -3.67 4.30
C ILE A 81 2.37 -5.19 4.01
N ASN A 82 3.31 -5.97 4.57
CA ASN A 82 3.30 -7.43 4.46
C ASN A 82 1.99 -8.03 5.01
N LYS A 83 1.51 -7.56 6.17
CA LYS A 83 0.24 -8.01 6.75
C LYS A 83 -0.95 -7.69 5.86
N PHE A 84 -1.00 -6.49 5.29
CA PHE A 84 -2.04 -6.12 4.33
C PHE A 84 -2.02 -7.03 3.10
N ILE A 85 -0.86 -7.26 2.48
CA ILE A 85 -0.74 -8.12 1.28
C ILE A 85 -1.27 -9.52 1.57
N LYS A 86 -0.87 -10.11 2.71
CA LYS A 86 -1.36 -11.42 3.14
C LYS A 86 -2.88 -11.40 3.36
N ALA A 87 -3.39 -10.41 4.08
CA ALA A 87 -4.81 -10.26 4.35
C ALA A 87 -5.64 -10.07 3.06
N ALA A 88 -5.13 -9.32 2.08
CA ALA A 88 -5.74 -9.12 0.78
C ALA A 88 -5.76 -10.41 -0.05
N GLN A 89 -4.69 -11.19 -0.01
CA GLN A 89 -4.66 -12.51 -0.62
C GLN A 89 -5.71 -13.44 0.01
N ASP A 90 -5.77 -13.49 1.34
CA ASP A 90 -6.76 -14.27 2.11
C ASP A 90 -8.20 -13.74 1.95
N PHE A 91 -8.37 -12.53 1.43
CA PHE A 91 -9.66 -11.94 1.08
C PHE A 91 -10.11 -12.35 -0.34
N GLY A 92 -9.19 -12.81 -1.19
CA GLY A 92 -9.45 -13.28 -2.54
C GLY A 92 -8.80 -12.47 -3.66
N VAL A 93 -7.90 -11.54 -3.34
CA VAL A 93 -7.12 -10.82 -4.36
C VAL A 93 -6.11 -11.79 -4.99
N ALA A 94 -6.11 -11.87 -6.32
CA ALA A 94 -5.22 -12.76 -7.05
C ALA A 94 -3.75 -12.34 -6.88
N HIS A 95 -2.84 -13.31 -6.81
CA HIS A 95 -1.43 -13.06 -6.51
C HIS A 95 -0.74 -12.13 -7.52
N ASP A 96 -1.14 -12.17 -8.79
CA ASP A 96 -0.64 -11.30 -9.85
C ASP A 96 -1.18 -9.86 -9.79
N GLN A 97 -2.18 -9.61 -8.94
CA GLN A 97 -2.73 -8.28 -8.66
C GLN A 97 -2.20 -7.67 -7.35
N LEU A 98 -1.40 -8.44 -6.59
CA LEU A 98 -0.75 -7.94 -5.37
C LEU A 98 0.54 -7.21 -5.73
N PHE A 99 0.80 -6.11 -5.01
CA PHE A 99 2.10 -5.45 -5.02
C PHE A 99 3.01 -6.05 -3.94
N ARG A 100 4.30 -5.77 -4.01
CA ARG A 100 5.28 -6.15 -2.99
C ARG A 100 5.61 -4.93 -2.13
N THR A 101 6.05 -5.18 -0.91
CA THR A 101 6.40 -4.12 0.05
C THR A 101 7.40 -3.11 -0.50
N VAL A 102 8.39 -3.55 -1.30
CA VAL A 102 9.35 -2.65 -1.96
C VAL A 102 8.73 -1.76 -3.02
N ASP A 103 7.63 -2.18 -3.65
CA ASP A 103 6.96 -1.39 -4.70
C ASP A 103 6.24 -0.15 -4.10
N LEU A 104 6.02 -0.13 -2.78
CA LEU A 104 5.38 0.97 -2.05
C LEU A 104 6.30 1.69 -1.06
N TYR A 105 7.23 0.97 -0.44
CA TYR A 105 8.06 1.52 0.63
C TYR A 105 9.32 2.23 0.15
N GLU A 106 9.89 1.89 -1.02
CA GLU A 106 11.11 2.52 -1.55
C GLU A 106 10.84 3.89 -2.20
#